data_AF-A0A3C2APE1-F1
#
_entry.id   AF-A0A3C2APE1-F1
#
_cell.length_a   1.000
_cell.length_b   1.000
_cell.length_c   1.000
_cell.angle_alpha   90.00
_cell.angle_beta   90.00
_cell.angle_gamma   90.00
#
_symmetry.space_group_name_H-M   'P 1'
#
loop_
_entity.id
_entity.type
_entity.pdbx_description
1 polymer ?
#
loop_
_entity_poly.entity_id
_entity_poly.type
_entity_poly.pdbx_seq_one_letter_code
_entity_poly.pdbx_strand_id
1 'polypeptide(L)'
;MKNLFPYIAILLLAMSSCTKDEKNPFDDLDNFPPEDTTQIENIDPASFVGLHQNIFKPTCANSGCHDGTFEPDFRTIESSYNTLVLHPIVKNNPAETYEYRVKPASLSESILWLRLNEDIDGISGIMPLDAFYDPDSEWNANKAEHLSNITDWIMNGALDMFGNEPGSNNQQPGISGIYAEADGNPCNLNGRINVPLGSQQVTVWFAVNDLESSLSTLEYNKVKMSGKIDFVDTTATEYNLQLLGSPETHADFQNNATEFNHKFSFAANSFASDSTYYMRVFLKDPLQIDTTQIPQDGSQLYIKRNFSWVFVN
;
A
#
# COMPACT_ATOMS: atom_id res chain seq x y z
N MET A 1 -33.84 32.38 69.85
CA MET A 1 -33.34 31.16 69.17
C MET A 1 -34.30 30.65 68.06
N LYS A 2 -34.88 31.51 67.21
CA LYS A 2 -35.78 31.07 66.11
C LYS A 2 -35.25 31.36 64.70
N ASN A 3 -34.09 32.02 64.59
CA ASN A 3 -33.55 32.49 63.30
C ASN A 3 -32.23 31.81 62.90
N LEU A 4 -31.75 30.81 63.65
CA LEU A 4 -30.47 30.12 63.36
C LEU A 4 -30.66 28.86 62.49
N PHE A 5 -31.89 28.34 62.43
CA PHE A 5 -32.24 27.14 61.70
C PHE A 5 -32.02 27.22 60.17
N PRO A 6 -32.34 28.32 59.46
CA PRO A 6 -32.11 28.38 58.02
C PRO A 6 -30.61 28.43 57.67
N TYR A 7 -29.78 29.05 58.52
CA TYR A 7 -28.33 29.13 58.31
C TYR A 7 -27.63 27.79 58.54
N ILE A 8 -28.08 27.00 59.52
CA ILE A 8 -27.56 25.64 59.75
C ILE A 8 -27.94 24.71 58.59
N ALA A 9 -29.17 24.84 58.04
CA ALA A 9 -29.60 24.05 56.89
C ALA A 9 -28.80 24.37 55.63
N ILE A 10 -28.50 25.65 55.36
CA ILE A 10 -27.67 26.08 54.23
C ILE A 10 -26.22 25.58 54.38
N LEU A 11 -25.66 25.61 55.59
CA LEU A 11 -24.30 25.12 55.86
C LEU A 11 -24.20 23.59 55.68
N LEU A 12 -25.22 22.83 56.10
CA LEU A 12 -25.30 21.39 55.90
C LEU A 12 -25.46 21.00 54.42
N LEU A 13 -26.21 21.79 53.64
CA LEU A 13 -26.33 21.59 52.18
C LEU A 13 -25.03 21.91 51.44
N ALA A 14 -24.28 22.94 51.85
CA ALA A 14 -22.99 23.28 51.25
C ALA A 14 -21.92 22.22 51.53
N MET A 15 -21.92 21.61 52.73
CA MET A 15 -21.00 20.53 53.10
C MET A 15 -21.34 19.19 52.42
N SER A 16 -22.57 19.03 51.91
CA SER A 16 -23.02 17.84 51.17
C SER A 16 -22.71 17.88 49.67
N SER A 17 -22.30 19.03 49.13
CA SER A 17 -22.02 19.21 47.69
C SER A 17 -20.56 18.97 47.31
N CYS A 18 -19.69 18.63 48.28
CA CYS A 18 -18.31 18.27 48.03
C CYS A 18 -18.22 16.75 47.87
N THR A 19 -18.80 16.22 46.79
CA THR A 19 -18.49 14.86 46.36
C THR A 19 -17.10 14.89 45.73
N LYS A 20 -16.25 13.94 46.14
CA LYS A 20 -14.94 13.72 45.49
C LYS A 20 -15.19 13.64 43.98
N ASP A 21 -14.44 14.41 43.17
CA ASP A 21 -14.54 14.31 41.73
C ASP A 21 -14.46 12.84 41.32
N GLU A 22 -15.31 12.42 40.37
CA GLU A 22 -15.23 11.06 39.84
C GLU A 22 -13.79 10.81 39.37
N LYS A 23 -13.21 9.67 39.77
CA LYS A 23 -11.84 9.31 39.41
C LYS A 23 -11.75 9.39 37.89
N ASN A 24 -10.87 10.25 37.38
CA ASN A 24 -10.64 10.36 35.96
C ASN A 24 -10.28 8.96 35.43
N PRO A 25 -11.06 8.37 34.51
CA PRO A 25 -10.78 7.03 34.00
C PRO A 25 -9.43 6.95 33.29
N PHE A 26 -8.86 8.08 32.84
CA PHE A 26 -7.51 8.16 32.26
C PHE A 26 -6.37 8.17 33.29
N ASP A 27 -6.68 8.34 34.57
CA ASP A 27 -5.69 8.25 35.66
C ASP A 27 -5.56 6.80 36.20
N ASP A 28 -6.33 5.86 35.63
CA ASP A 28 -6.28 4.45 36.01
C ASP A 28 -5.31 3.67 35.11
N LEU A 29 -4.21 3.20 35.70
CA LEU A 29 -3.19 2.42 34.99
C LEU A 29 -3.78 1.14 34.38
N ASP A 30 -4.85 0.58 34.98
CA ASP A 30 -5.55 -0.60 34.46
C ASP A 30 -6.33 -0.32 33.16
N ASN A 31 -6.57 0.95 32.84
CA ASN A 31 -7.21 1.38 31.59
C ASN A 31 -6.19 1.71 30.48
N PHE A 32 -4.90 1.61 30.76
CA PHE A 32 -3.88 1.75 29.72
C PHE A 32 -3.88 0.53 28.80
N PRO A 33 -3.59 0.73 27.49
CA PRO A 33 -3.45 -0.40 26.59
C PRO A 33 -2.38 -1.37 27.12
N PRO A 34 -2.54 -2.69 26.91
CA PRO A 34 -1.54 -3.66 27.32
C PRO A 34 -0.18 -3.30 26.72
N GLU A 35 0.88 -3.41 27.52
CA GLU A 35 2.25 -3.16 27.05
C GLU A 35 2.54 -4.04 25.83
N ASP A 36 3.04 -3.40 24.77
CA ASP A 36 3.43 -4.10 23.55
C ASP A 36 4.69 -4.92 23.82
N THR A 37 4.49 -6.22 24.03
CA THR A 37 5.57 -7.20 24.27
C THR A 37 6.36 -7.56 23.01
N THR A 38 6.07 -6.94 21.86
CA THR A 38 6.77 -7.20 20.59
C THR A 38 7.93 -6.25 20.31
N GLN A 39 8.30 -5.39 21.26
CA GLN A 39 9.47 -4.53 21.11
C GLN A 39 10.73 -5.36 20.81
N ILE A 40 11.34 -5.06 19.67
CA ILE A 40 12.60 -5.69 19.28
C ILE A 40 13.71 -4.93 20.01
N GLU A 41 14.40 -5.61 20.93
CA GLU A 41 15.56 -5.03 21.60
C GLU A 41 16.73 -4.86 20.61
N ASN A 42 17.44 -3.71 20.69
CA ASN A 42 18.59 -3.34 19.85
C ASN A 42 18.29 -3.02 18.37
N ILE A 43 17.21 -2.29 18.09
CA ILE A 43 17.00 -1.67 16.77
C ILE A 43 17.88 -0.42 16.65
N ASP A 44 18.51 -0.21 15.49
CA ASP A 44 19.13 1.07 15.14
C ASP A 44 18.06 2.18 15.12
N PRO A 45 18.15 3.20 15.99
CA PRO A 45 17.11 4.22 16.09
C PRO A 45 16.97 5.08 14.83
N ALA A 46 17.99 5.12 13.95
CA ALA A 46 17.93 5.79 12.65
C ALA A 46 17.50 4.86 11.50
N SER A 47 17.28 3.56 11.75
CA SER A 47 16.63 2.69 10.77
C SER A 47 15.14 3.02 10.68
N PHE A 48 14.49 2.70 9.55
CA PHE A 48 13.06 2.96 9.42
C PHE A 48 12.21 2.18 10.44
N VAL A 49 12.66 0.98 10.83
CA VAL A 49 12.06 0.21 11.94
C VAL A 49 12.16 0.99 13.25
N GLY A 50 13.34 1.56 13.54
CA GLY A 50 13.58 2.39 14.73
C GLY A 50 12.72 3.65 14.74
N LEU A 51 12.63 4.35 13.61
CA LEU A 51 11.77 5.53 13.48
C LEU A 51 10.29 5.18 13.66
N HIS A 52 9.83 4.07 13.09
CA HIS A 52 8.44 3.66 13.26
C HIS A 52 8.14 3.35 14.74
N GLN A 53 8.98 2.52 15.37
CA GLN A 53 8.80 2.10 16.76
C GLN A 53 8.90 3.27 17.74
N ASN A 54 9.90 4.14 17.58
CA ASN A 54 10.25 5.14 18.58
C ASN A 54 9.60 6.51 18.31
N ILE A 55 9.10 6.76 17.09
CA ILE A 55 8.61 8.08 16.68
C ILE A 55 7.23 8.00 16.02
N PHE A 56 7.12 7.43 14.81
CA PHE A 56 5.89 7.55 14.03
C PHE A 56 4.70 6.86 14.69
N LYS A 57 4.91 5.68 15.28
CA LYS A 57 3.86 4.98 16.01
C LYS A 57 3.43 5.71 17.29
N PRO A 58 4.33 6.10 18.21
CA PRO A 58 3.93 6.74 19.47
C PRO A 58 3.47 8.19 19.33
N THR A 59 4.02 8.97 18.40
CA THR A 59 3.77 10.43 18.35
C THR A 59 2.91 10.86 17.16
N CYS A 60 2.76 10.03 16.12
CA CYS A 60 2.04 10.43 14.91
C CYS A 60 0.80 9.58 14.64
N ALA A 61 0.84 8.26 14.93
CA ALA A 61 -0.26 7.32 14.70
C ALA A 61 -1.38 7.38 15.75
N ASN A 62 -1.69 8.59 16.23
CA ASN A 62 -2.71 8.86 17.24
C ASN A 62 -4.11 8.95 16.62
N SER A 63 -5.14 8.57 17.39
CA SER A 63 -6.54 8.61 16.94
C SER A 63 -6.93 10.03 16.50
N GLY A 64 -7.44 10.17 15.28
CA GLY A 64 -7.77 11.47 14.68
C GLY A 64 -6.57 12.25 14.11
N CYS A 65 -5.37 11.69 14.19
CA CYS A 65 -4.18 12.15 13.48
C CYS A 65 -3.88 11.15 12.34
N HIS A 66 -2.71 10.52 12.31
CA HIS A 66 -2.31 9.62 11.24
C HIS A 66 -2.62 8.14 11.56
N ASP A 67 -3.87 7.90 11.96
CA ASP A 67 -4.43 6.59 12.31
C ASP A 67 -4.97 5.81 11.08
N GLY A 68 -4.57 6.23 9.89
CA GLY A 68 -4.97 5.64 8.60
C GLY A 68 -6.39 5.97 8.14
N THR A 69 -7.04 6.95 8.76
CA THR A 69 -8.21 7.62 8.17
C THR A 69 -7.83 8.54 7.01
N PHE A 70 -6.59 9.03 6.99
CA PHE A 70 -5.99 9.79 5.91
C PHE A 70 -4.47 9.58 5.89
N GLU A 71 -3.82 10.08 4.84
CA GLU A 71 -2.39 9.95 4.65
C GLU A 71 -1.56 11.16 5.14
N PRO A 72 -0.30 10.96 5.55
CA PRO A 72 0.40 9.67 5.71
C PRO A 72 -0.23 8.76 6.78
N ASP A 73 -0.11 7.44 6.61
CA ASP A 73 -0.68 6.43 7.52
C ASP A 73 0.43 5.76 8.33
N PHE A 74 0.51 6.04 9.63
CA PHE A 74 1.59 5.56 10.50
C PHE A 74 1.24 4.29 11.28
N ARG A 75 0.11 3.64 11.01
CA ARG A 75 -0.34 2.49 11.82
C ARG A 75 0.59 1.29 11.75
N THR A 76 1.10 0.97 10.56
CA THR A 76 2.05 -0.12 10.33
C THR A 76 3.34 0.44 9.73
N ILE A 77 4.41 -0.34 9.83
CA ILE A 77 5.69 0.05 9.26
C ILE A 77 5.59 0.19 7.74
N GLU A 78 4.90 -0.73 7.05
CA GLU A 78 4.73 -0.67 5.61
C GLU A 78 3.88 0.52 5.17
N SER A 79 2.76 0.80 5.87
CA SER A 79 1.92 1.95 5.54
C SER A 79 2.69 3.25 5.72
N SER A 80 3.49 3.34 6.79
CA SER A 80 4.33 4.51 7.08
C SER A 80 5.31 4.77 5.96
N TYR A 81 6.04 3.75 5.52
CA TYR A 81 7.07 3.91 4.49
C TYR A 81 6.47 4.30 3.14
N ASN A 82 5.49 3.51 2.68
CA ASN A 82 4.90 3.65 1.35
C ASN A 82 4.10 4.96 1.21
N THR A 83 3.60 5.52 2.31
CA THR A 83 2.94 6.84 2.30
C THR A 83 3.89 7.99 2.63
N LEU A 84 5.19 7.77 2.86
CA LEU A 84 6.15 8.85 3.12
C LEU A 84 7.17 9.02 1.98
N VAL A 85 7.86 7.95 1.63
CA VAL A 85 9.07 8.06 0.80
C VAL A 85 8.70 8.16 -0.65
N LEU A 86 9.19 9.23 -1.32
CA LEU A 86 8.86 9.56 -2.71
C LEU A 86 7.35 9.64 -2.99
N HIS A 87 6.54 9.81 -1.95
CA HIS A 87 5.10 9.90 -2.08
C HIS A 87 4.65 11.35 -2.32
N PRO A 88 3.68 11.61 -3.22
CA PRO A 88 3.15 12.94 -3.45
C PRO A 88 2.62 13.63 -2.18
N ILE A 89 2.76 14.95 -2.17
CA ILE A 89 2.34 15.82 -1.07
C ILE A 89 0.85 16.17 -1.21
N VAL A 90 0.13 16.13 -0.09
CA VAL A 90 -1.26 16.62 -0.01
C VAL A 90 -1.30 18.09 0.41
N LYS A 91 -0.46 18.49 1.36
CA LYS A 91 -0.36 19.87 1.88
C LYS A 91 1.05 20.40 1.74
N ASN A 92 1.23 21.36 0.83
CA ASN A 92 2.51 21.96 0.52
C ASN A 92 2.69 23.30 1.23
N ASN A 93 3.90 23.87 1.19
CA ASN A 93 4.12 25.25 1.60
C ASN A 93 3.38 26.22 0.65
N PRO A 94 3.20 27.50 1.02
CA PRO A 94 2.45 28.46 0.21
C PRO A 94 3.03 28.73 -1.19
N ALA A 95 4.31 28.40 -1.39
CA ALA A 95 5.02 28.55 -2.65
C ALA A 95 5.00 27.27 -3.53
N GLU A 96 4.39 26.18 -3.04
CA GLU A 96 4.30 24.88 -3.71
C GLU A 96 5.64 24.31 -4.19
N THR A 97 6.70 24.45 -3.38
CA THR A 97 8.08 24.12 -3.81
C THR A 97 8.48 22.66 -3.57
N TYR A 98 7.71 21.90 -2.78
CA TYR A 98 8.05 20.52 -2.48
C TYR A 98 7.28 19.56 -3.39
N GLU A 99 7.90 18.43 -3.74
CA GLU A 99 7.29 17.39 -4.58
C GLU A 99 6.92 16.14 -3.76
N TYR A 100 7.74 15.81 -2.75
CA TYR A 100 7.64 14.57 -1.99
C TYR A 100 7.49 14.79 -0.48
N ARG A 101 6.79 13.86 0.18
CA ARG A 101 6.71 13.88 1.64
C ARG A 101 8.10 13.69 2.28
N VAL A 102 8.86 12.72 1.77
CA VAL A 102 10.29 12.55 2.02
C VAL A 102 11.01 12.35 0.69
N LYS A 103 12.03 13.18 0.44
CA LYS A 103 13.00 13.03 -0.64
C LYS A 103 14.29 12.42 -0.06
N PRO A 104 14.70 11.22 -0.52
CA PRO A 104 15.97 10.61 -0.12
C PRO A 104 17.15 11.56 -0.30
N ALA A 105 18.05 11.60 0.68
CA ALA A 105 19.25 12.43 0.72
C ALA A 105 19.03 13.96 0.69
N SER A 106 17.79 14.45 0.94
CA SER A 106 17.49 15.89 0.89
C SER A 106 16.45 16.31 1.94
N LEU A 107 16.91 16.94 3.03
CA LEU A 107 16.03 17.55 4.02
C LEU A 107 15.25 18.73 3.44
N SER A 108 15.89 19.57 2.62
CA SER A 108 15.29 20.78 2.04
C SER A 108 14.18 20.50 1.03
N GLU A 109 14.11 19.26 0.52
CA GLU A 109 13.05 18.81 -0.41
C GLU A 109 12.09 17.81 0.26
N SER A 110 12.25 17.57 1.57
CA SER A 110 11.38 16.68 2.35
C SER A 110 10.39 17.51 3.16
N ILE A 111 9.10 17.52 2.77
CA ILE A 111 8.09 18.30 3.52
C ILE A 111 7.96 17.80 4.96
N LEU A 112 8.21 16.50 5.24
CA LEU A 112 8.20 15.96 6.59
C LEU A 112 9.15 16.76 7.48
N TRP A 113 10.38 16.99 7.02
CA TRP A 113 11.38 17.76 7.76
C TRP A 113 10.92 19.20 8.01
N LEU A 114 10.34 19.85 6.99
CA LEU A 114 9.78 21.19 7.14
C LEU A 114 8.68 21.20 8.21
N ARG A 115 7.73 20.26 8.17
CA ARG A 115 6.58 20.21 9.10
C ARG A 115 6.96 19.94 10.56
N LEU A 116 8.09 19.27 10.79
CA LEU A 116 8.60 19.03 12.14
C LEU A 116 9.30 20.25 12.75
N ASN A 117 9.67 21.24 11.92
CA ASN A 117 10.41 22.43 12.32
C ASN A 117 9.62 23.73 12.18
N GLU A 118 8.66 23.78 11.25
CA GLU A 118 7.96 25.00 10.85
C GLU A 118 6.46 24.78 10.69
N ASP A 119 5.69 25.80 11.08
CA ASP A 119 4.28 25.91 10.72
C ASP A 119 4.19 26.48 9.32
N ILE A 120 3.69 25.67 8.39
CA ILE A 120 3.70 26.00 6.95
C ILE A 120 2.45 26.75 6.49
N ASP A 121 1.41 26.83 7.31
CA ASP A 121 0.10 27.33 6.87
C ASP A 121 -0.68 28.11 7.94
N GLY A 122 -0.17 28.17 9.18
CA GLY A 122 -0.77 28.93 10.27
C GLY A 122 -2.02 28.28 10.88
N ILE A 123 -2.43 27.10 10.39
CA ILE A 123 -3.64 26.39 10.82
C ILE A 123 -3.26 25.07 11.49
N SER A 124 -2.31 24.34 10.91
CA SER A 124 -1.91 23.01 11.37
C SER A 124 -0.66 22.99 12.24
N GLY A 125 -0.05 24.14 12.55
CA GLY A 125 1.07 24.22 13.47
C GLY A 125 2.31 23.42 13.03
N ILE A 126 3.27 23.31 13.96
CA ILE A 126 4.42 22.41 13.87
C ILE A 126 3.96 21.02 14.31
N MET A 127 4.33 19.98 13.55
CA MET A 127 4.03 18.59 13.86
C MET A 127 5.07 17.97 14.82
N PRO A 128 4.70 16.96 15.61
CA PRO A 128 3.34 16.49 15.89
C PRO A 128 2.49 17.55 16.59
N LEU A 129 1.21 17.62 16.22
CA LEU A 129 0.30 18.66 16.70
C LEU A 129 -0.03 18.54 18.20
N ASP A 130 -0.08 17.32 18.73
CA ASP A 130 -0.32 17.04 20.14
C ASP A 130 0.80 17.62 21.03
N ALA A 131 2.05 17.56 20.58
CA ALA A 131 3.19 18.12 21.29
C ALA A 131 3.12 19.65 21.46
N PHE A 132 2.34 20.35 20.65
CA PHE A 132 2.07 21.77 20.86
C PHE A 132 1.17 22.02 22.08
N TYR A 133 0.21 21.13 22.33
CA TYR A 133 -0.75 21.25 23.43
C TYR A 133 -0.27 20.59 24.73
N ASP A 134 0.69 19.66 24.64
CA ASP A 134 1.32 19.00 25.78
C ASP A 134 2.84 19.27 25.83
N PRO A 135 3.27 20.26 26.64
CA PRO A 135 4.68 20.58 26.84
C PRO A 135 5.51 19.40 27.38
N ASP A 136 4.91 18.48 28.12
CA ASP A 136 5.57 17.34 28.75
C ASP A 136 5.45 16.06 27.90
N SER A 137 4.95 16.17 26.67
CA SER A 137 4.82 15.05 25.73
C SER A 137 6.14 14.35 25.46
N GLU A 138 6.06 13.04 25.16
CA GLU A 138 7.21 12.22 24.76
C GLU A 138 8.02 12.88 23.64
N TRP A 139 7.33 13.44 22.63
CA TRP A 139 7.96 14.15 21.54
C TRP A 139 8.81 15.32 22.03
N ASN A 140 8.29 16.19 22.91
CA ASN A 140 9.05 17.33 23.41
C ASN A 140 10.23 16.92 24.29
N ALA A 141 10.06 15.84 25.08
CA ALA A 141 11.13 15.29 25.91
C ALA A 141 12.32 14.78 25.07
N ASN A 142 12.05 14.17 23.91
CA ASN A 142 13.06 13.51 23.06
C ASN A 142 13.29 14.21 21.71
N LYS A 143 12.76 15.43 21.51
CA LYS A 143 12.72 16.12 20.21
C LYS A 143 14.06 16.18 19.48
N ALA A 144 15.14 16.50 20.20
CA ALA A 144 16.46 16.63 19.59
C ALA A 144 16.97 15.29 19.04
N GLU A 145 16.74 14.20 19.77
CA GLU A 145 17.11 12.85 19.34
C GLU A 145 16.24 12.39 18.18
N HIS A 146 14.92 12.58 18.27
CA HIS A 146 13.98 12.26 17.19
C HIS A 146 14.33 12.96 15.88
N LEU A 147 14.61 14.27 15.94
CA LEU A 147 15.03 15.04 14.77
C LEU A 147 16.40 14.57 14.23
N SER A 148 17.33 14.17 15.09
CA SER A 148 18.62 13.60 14.66
C SER A 148 18.42 12.28 13.93
N ASN A 149 17.63 11.35 14.49
CA ASN A 149 17.39 10.04 13.89
C ASN A 149 16.66 10.15 12.54
N ILE A 150 15.65 11.04 12.45
CA ILE A 150 14.97 11.33 11.17
C ILE A 150 15.95 11.95 10.17
N THR A 151 16.81 12.87 10.61
CA THR A 151 17.83 13.47 9.76
C THR A 151 18.76 12.41 9.18
N ASP A 152 19.32 11.56 10.05
CA ASP A 152 20.26 10.52 9.67
C ASP A 152 19.61 9.54 8.69
N TRP A 153 18.36 9.12 8.94
CA TRP A 153 17.61 8.27 8.02
C TRP A 153 17.41 8.91 6.65
N ILE A 154 16.89 10.16 6.59
CA ILE A 154 16.66 10.87 5.31
C ILE A 154 17.98 11.02 4.56
N MET A 155 19.03 11.47 5.24
CA MET A 155 20.33 11.74 4.63
C MET A 155 21.06 10.47 4.20
N ASN A 156 20.80 9.33 4.84
CA ASN A 156 21.28 8.00 4.44
C ASN A 156 20.42 7.34 3.35
N GLY A 157 19.62 8.11 2.62
CA GLY A 157 18.85 7.63 1.47
C GLY A 157 17.45 7.14 1.80
N ALA A 158 16.94 7.41 3.00
CA ALA A 158 15.58 7.07 3.43
C ALA A 158 15.23 5.58 3.21
N LEU A 159 16.14 4.68 3.60
CA LEU A 159 16.03 3.24 3.37
C LEU A 159 14.75 2.63 3.98
N ASP A 160 14.25 1.55 3.37
CA ASP A 160 13.10 0.80 3.87
C ASP A 160 13.42 -0.01 5.15
N MET A 161 12.43 -0.74 5.66
CA MET A 161 12.56 -1.57 6.86
C MET A 161 13.57 -2.72 6.73
N PHE A 162 14.03 -3.03 5.52
CA PHE A 162 15.05 -4.05 5.23
C PHE A 162 16.40 -3.42 4.85
N GLY A 163 16.51 -2.09 4.82
CA GLY A 163 17.72 -1.37 4.43
C GLY A 163 17.89 -1.23 2.91
N ASN A 164 16.84 -1.43 2.11
CA ASN A 164 16.89 -1.19 0.68
C ASN A 164 16.69 0.29 0.37
N GLU A 165 17.38 0.78 -0.66
CA GLU A 165 17.11 2.11 -1.19
C GLU A 165 15.67 2.19 -1.71
N PRO A 166 15.02 3.35 -1.58
CA PRO A 166 13.72 3.58 -2.20
C PRO A 166 13.86 3.38 -3.71
N GLY A 167 13.11 2.43 -4.25
CA GLY A 167 12.89 2.41 -5.69
C GLY A 167 12.27 3.73 -6.13
N SER A 168 12.49 4.15 -7.38
CA SER A 168 11.49 5.01 -8.02
C SER A 168 10.13 4.36 -7.74
N ASN A 169 9.15 5.11 -7.22
CA ASN A 169 7.78 4.64 -7.03
C ASN A 169 7.26 4.20 -8.41
N ASN A 170 7.61 2.98 -8.79
CA ASN A 170 7.30 2.38 -10.05
C ASN A 170 6.44 1.18 -9.72
N GLN A 171 5.18 1.28 -10.08
CA GLN A 171 4.24 0.22 -9.82
C GLN A 171 4.59 -0.97 -10.72
N GLN A 172 4.54 -2.18 -10.16
CA GLN A 172 4.64 -3.40 -10.97
C GLN A 172 3.59 -3.37 -12.10
N PRO A 173 3.96 -3.73 -13.35
CA PRO A 173 3.01 -3.81 -14.44
C PRO A 173 1.81 -4.69 -14.06
N GLY A 174 0.61 -4.25 -14.43
CA GLY A 174 -0.65 -4.90 -14.12
C GLY A 174 -1.36 -5.46 -15.36
N ILE A 175 -2.39 -6.27 -15.11
CA ILE A 175 -3.36 -6.71 -16.13
C ILE A 175 -4.76 -6.35 -15.66
N SER A 176 -5.45 -5.51 -16.42
CA SER A 176 -6.81 -5.05 -16.11
C SER A 176 -7.89 -5.87 -16.82
N GLY A 177 -7.54 -6.68 -17.82
CA GLY A 177 -8.49 -7.48 -18.58
C GLY A 177 -7.87 -8.61 -19.38
N ILE A 178 -8.68 -9.63 -19.66
CA ILE A 178 -8.35 -10.78 -20.52
C ILE A 178 -9.46 -10.93 -21.55
N TYR A 179 -9.08 -11.11 -22.81
CA TYR A 179 -9.98 -11.43 -23.91
C TYR A 179 -9.41 -12.62 -24.69
N ALA A 180 -10.26 -13.45 -25.29
CA ALA A 180 -9.81 -14.61 -26.03
C ALA A 180 -10.74 -14.94 -27.20
N GLU A 181 -10.15 -15.48 -28.26
CA GLU A 181 -10.84 -15.98 -29.44
C GLU A 181 -10.35 -17.37 -29.77
N ALA A 182 -11.26 -18.20 -30.24
CA ALA A 182 -10.98 -19.51 -30.81
C ALA A 182 -11.38 -19.49 -32.29
N ASP A 183 -10.41 -19.72 -33.17
CA ASP A 183 -10.58 -19.67 -34.63
C ASP A 183 -11.25 -18.38 -35.13
N GLY A 184 -10.92 -17.24 -34.51
CA GLY A 184 -11.44 -15.92 -34.83
C GLY A 184 -12.83 -15.61 -34.27
N ASN A 185 -13.37 -16.46 -33.39
CA ASN A 185 -14.65 -16.21 -32.70
C ASN A 185 -14.42 -15.97 -31.20
N PRO A 186 -15.08 -14.98 -30.58
CA PRO A 186 -14.95 -14.70 -29.15
C PRO A 186 -15.27 -15.92 -28.27
N CYS A 187 -14.40 -16.21 -27.31
CA CYS A 187 -14.64 -17.21 -26.28
C CYS A 187 -15.56 -16.65 -25.18
N ASN A 188 -16.33 -17.53 -24.55
CA ASN A 188 -17.07 -17.16 -23.35
C ASN A 188 -16.10 -17.09 -22.15
N LEU A 189 -16.12 -15.97 -21.43
CA LEU A 189 -15.36 -15.76 -20.20
C LEU A 189 -16.29 -15.89 -19.00
N ASN A 190 -16.19 -17.02 -18.28
CA ASN A 190 -16.95 -17.23 -17.04
C ASN A 190 -16.01 -17.67 -15.91
N GLY A 191 -15.23 -16.70 -15.43
CA GLY A 191 -14.18 -16.93 -14.45
C GLY A 191 -13.01 -17.78 -14.95
N ARG A 192 -12.99 -18.12 -16.24
CA ARG A 192 -11.94 -18.77 -17.06
C ARG A 192 -12.35 -18.63 -18.54
N ILE A 193 -11.42 -18.89 -19.45
CA ILE A 193 -11.69 -18.92 -20.90
C ILE A 193 -12.30 -20.28 -21.27
N ASN A 194 -13.51 -20.27 -21.82
CA ASN A 194 -14.15 -21.47 -22.35
C ASN A 194 -13.91 -21.56 -23.87
N VAL A 195 -13.05 -22.48 -24.27
CA VAL A 195 -12.68 -22.74 -25.67
C VAL A 195 -13.62 -23.80 -26.25
N PRO A 196 -14.30 -23.55 -27.38
CA PRO A 196 -15.12 -24.58 -28.03
C PRO A 196 -14.32 -25.83 -28.39
N LEU A 197 -14.92 -27.01 -28.19
CA LEU A 197 -14.33 -28.28 -28.62
C LEU A 197 -14.15 -28.32 -30.13
N GLY A 198 -12.99 -28.81 -30.57
CA GLY A 198 -12.61 -28.87 -31.97
C GLY A 198 -11.90 -27.62 -32.49
N SER A 199 -11.76 -26.57 -31.68
CA SER A 199 -11.00 -25.39 -32.09
C SER A 199 -9.54 -25.72 -32.42
N GLN A 200 -8.98 -25.04 -33.42
CA GLN A 200 -7.61 -25.30 -33.89
C GLN A 200 -6.62 -24.31 -33.30
N GLN A 201 -6.97 -23.04 -33.28
CA GLN A 201 -6.13 -21.94 -32.83
C GLN A 201 -6.87 -21.12 -31.78
N VAL A 202 -6.22 -20.88 -30.64
CA VAL A 202 -6.70 -19.91 -29.65
C VAL A 202 -5.74 -18.73 -29.62
N THR A 203 -6.28 -17.53 -29.52
CA THR A 203 -5.53 -16.29 -29.26
C THR A 203 -6.08 -15.66 -28.00
N VAL A 204 -5.18 -15.17 -27.15
CA VAL A 204 -5.52 -14.52 -25.88
C VAL A 204 -4.84 -13.16 -25.86
N TRP A 205 -5.62 -12.14 -25.51
CA TRP A 205 -5.19 -10.76 -25.37
C TRP A 205 -5.23 -10.34 -23.91
N PHE A 206 -4.31 -9.45 -23.55
CA PHE A 206 -4.22 -8.84 -22.23
C PHE A 206 -4.23 -7.32 -22.35
N ALA A 207 -5.02 -6.68 -21.49
CA ALA A 207 -4.94 -5.25 -21.23
C ALA A 207 -3.85 -5.01 -20.18
N VAL A 208 -2.60 -4.85 -20.64
CA VAL A 208 -1.46 -4.56 -19.77
C VAL A 208 -1.45 -3.06 -19.47
N ASN A 209 -1.16 -2.72 -18.22
CA ASN A 209 -0.95 -1.35 -17.77
C ASN A 209 0.36 -1.26 -16.98
N ASP A 210 1.01 -0.11 -17.08
CA ASP A 210 2.20 0.25 -16.33
C ASP A 210 2.15 1.77 -16.14
N LEU A 211 2.40 2.25 -14.93
CA LEU A 211 2.14 3.65 -14.58
C LEU A 211 3.32 4.54 -14.98
N GLU A 212 4.55 4.07 -14.80
CA GLU A 212 5.76 4.86 -15.02
C GLU A 212 6.46 4.53 -16.35
N SER A 213 6.37 3.28 -16.84
CA SER A 213 7.04 2.83 -18.05
C SER A 213 6.12 2.75 -19.26
N SER A 214 6.68 3.00 -20.44
CA SER A 214 5.97 2.70 -21.68
C SER A 214 5.80 1.19 -21.84
N LEU A 215 4.64 0.72 -22.29
CA LEU A 215 4.44 -0.69 -22.63
C LEU A 215 5.43 -1.21 -23.69
N SER A 216 6.00 -0.30 -24.50
CA SER A 216 7.03 -0.65 -25.49
C SER A 216 8.41 -0.92 -24.89
N THR A 217 8.66 -0.47 -23.66
CA THR A 217 9.92 -0.68 -22.94
C THR A 217 9.89 -1.86 -21.98
N LEU A 218 8.72 -2.50 -21.80
CA LEU A 218 8.63 -3.72 -21.01
C LEU A 218 9.48 -4.82 -21.65
N GLU A 219 10.26 -5.49 -20.82
CA GLU A 219 11.10 -6.62 -21.17
C GLU A 219 10.44 -7.94 -20.75
N TYR A 220 11.04 -9.07 -21.14
CA TYR A 220 10.59 -10.42 -20.76
C TYR A 220 9.08 -10.67 -20.93
N ASN A 221 8.46 -10.10 -21.98
CA ASN A 221 7.04 -10.28 -22.30
C ASN A 221 6.75 -11.75 -22.67
N LYS A 222 6.33 -12.55 -21.68
CA LYS A 222 6.14 -14.01 -21.82
C LYS A 222 4.84 -14.46 -21.17
N VAL A 223 4.30 -15.57 -21.67
CA VAL A 223 3.25 -16.32 -20.98
C VAL A 223 3.69 -17.76 -20.82
N LYS A 224 3.68 -18.26 -19.59
CA LYS A 224 3.86 -19.69 -19.30
C LYS A 224 2.50 -20.33 -19.11
N MET A 225 2.30 -21.51 -19.65
CA MET A 225 1.06 -22.28 -19.55
C MET A 225 1.33 -23.63 -18.92
N SER A 226 0.55 -23.98 -17.90
CA SER A 226 0.78 -25.15 -17.04
C SER A 226 -0.52 -25.94 -16.84
N GLY A 227 -0.42 -27.25 -16.72
CA GLY A 227 -1.52 -28.08 -16.23
C GLY A 227 -1.75 -27.96 -14.72
N LYS A 228 -0.88 -27.26 -14.00
CA LYS A 228 -0.94 -27.06 -12.56
C LYS A 228 -1.08 -25.58 -12.21
N ILE A 229 -1.90 -25.30 -11.21
CA ILE A 229 -2.19 -23.94 -10.76
C ILE A 229 -1.01 -23.27 -10.02
N ASP A 230 -0.09 -24.07 -9.49
CA ASP A 230 1.11 -23.63 -8.78
C ASP A 230 2.33 -23.48 -9.70
N PHE A 231 2.22 -23.86 -10.98
CA PHE A 231 3.31 -23.84 -11.95
C PHE A 231 4.54 -24.68 -11.53
N VAL A 232 4.37 -25.64 -10.62
CA VAL A 232 5.39 -26.63 -10.23
C VAL A 232 5.29 -27.85 -11.17
N ASP A 233 5.28 -27.60 -12.47
CA ASP A 233 5.40 -28.62 -13.51
C ASP A 233 6.57 -28.32 -14.46
N THR A 234 7.33 -29.37 -14.76
CA THR A 234 8.45 -29.30 -15.71
C THR A 234 7.98 -29.32 -17.17
N THR A 235 6.67 -29.46 -17.38
CA THR A 235 6.01 -29.60 -18.69
C THR A 235 5.35 -28.32 -19.18
N ALA A 236 5.41 -27.24 -18.41
CA ALA A 236 4.81 -25.99 -18.81
C ALA A 236 5.46 -25.40 -20.06
N THR A 237 4.62 -24.91 -20.97
CA THR A 237 5.03 -24.33 -22.24
C THR A 237 5.13 -22.82 -22.12
N GLU A 238 6.19 -22.22 -22.65
CA GLU A 238 6.36 -20.77 -22.70
C GLU A 238 6.07 -20.23 -24.10
N TYR A 239 5.36 -19.10 -24.15
CA TYR A 239 5.02 -18.34 -25.35
C TYR A 239 5.55 -16.92 -25.23
N ASN A 240 5.92 -16.32 -26.37
CA ASN A 240 6.18 -14.88 -26.43
C ASN A 240 4.85 -14.13 -26.38
N LEU A 241 4.79 -13.13 -25.51
CA LEU A 241 3.69 -12.18 -25.46
C LEU A 241 4.03 -11.02 -26.40
N GLN A 242 3.26 -10.87 -27.46
CA GLN A 242 3.49 -9.88 -28.50
C GLN A 242 2.79 -8.57 -28.17
N LEU A 243 3.54 -7.47 -28.14
CA LEU A 243 3.00 -6.11 -28.17
C LEU A 243 2.41 -5.79 -29.55
N LEU A 244 1.21 -5.23 -29.57
CA LEU A 244 0.50 -4.83 -30.78
C LEU A 244 0.93 -3.43 -31.24
N GLY A 245 1.06 -3.24 -32.55
CA GLY A 245 1.27 -1.90 -33.13
C GLY A 245 0.01 -1.02 -33.07
N SER A 246 -1.16 -1.63 -32.91
CA SER A 246 -2.44 -0.96 -32.66
C SER A 246 -3.26 -1.80 -31.67
N PRO A 247 -3.61 -1.26 -30.49
CA PRO A 247 -4.42 -1.97 -29.51
C PRO A 247 -5.82 -2.30 -30.03
N GLU A 248 -6.43 -3.34 -29.49
CA GLU A 248 -7.86 -3.65 -29.68
C GLU A 248 -8.67 -3.19 -28.47
N THR A 249 -9.94 -2.88 -28.64
CA THR A 249 -10.80 -2.46 -27.52
C THR A 249 -11.76 -3.57 -27.15
N HIS A 250 -11.69 -4.04 -25.89
CA HIS A 250 -12.59 -5.04 -25.32
C HIS A 250 -12.99 -4.66 -23.89
N ALA A 251 -13.88 -5.44 -23.28
CA ALA A 251 -14.27 -5.24 -21.88
C ALA A 251 -13.16 -5.74 -20.92
N ASP A 252 -12.83 -4.92 -19.91
CA ASP A 252 -11.91 -5.29 -18.82
C ASP A 252 -12.61 -6.13 -17.73
N PHE A 253 -11.93 -6.45 -16.63
CA PHE A 253 -12.53 -7.20 -15.51
C PHE A 253 -13.69 -6.47 -14.81
N GLN A 254 -13.85 -5.16 -15.03
CA GLN A 254 -14.91 -4.32 -14.49
C GLN A 254 -16.00 -4.02 -15.54
N ASN A 255 -15.93 -4.63 -16.72
CA ASN A 255 -16.78 -4.39 -17.89
C ASN A 255 -16.65 -2.98 -18.51
N ASN A 256 -15.55 -2.28 -18.29
CA ASN A 256 -15.23 -1.04 -18.98
C ASN A 256 -14.54 -1.32 -20.32
N ALA A 257 -14.81 -0.50 -21.34
CA ALA A 257 -14.08 -0.55 -22.60
C ALA A 257 -12.62 -0.11 -22.38
N THR A 258 -11.67 -1.01 -22.63
CA THR A 258 -10.24 -0.83 -22.36
C THR A 258 -9.40 -1.32 -23.53
N GLU A 259 -8.21 -0.75 -23.71
CA GLU A 259 -7.25 -1.16 -24.73
C GLU A 259 -6.46 -2.42 -24.33
N PHE A 260 -6.48 -3.41 -25.21
CA PHE A 260 -5.74 -4.66 -25.16
C PHE A 260 -4.55 -4.55 -26.10
N ASN A 261 -3.37 -4.55 -25.53
CA ASN A 261 -2.12 -4.17 -26.20
C ASN A 261 -1.17 -5.35 -26.37
N HIS A 262 -1.40 -6.46 -25.67
CA HIS A 262 -0.56 -7.65 -25.76
C HIS A 262 -1.38 -8.89 -26.13
N LYS A 263 -0.80 -9.80 -26.91
CA LYS A 263 -1.43 -11.09 -27.20
C LYS A 263 -0.45 -12.23 -27.38
N PHE A 264 -0.93 -13.46 -27.25
CA PHE A 264 -0.24 -14.66 -27.71
C PHE A 264 -1.24 -15.65 -28.28
N SER A 265 -0.75 -16.61 -29.07
CA SER A 265 -1.57 -17.61 -29.73
C SER A 265 -0.96 -19.00 -29.55
N PHE A 266 -1.80 -20.02 -29.36
CA PHE A 266 -1.38 -21.42 -29.24
C PHE A 266 -2.33 -22.36 -29.98
N ALA A 267 -1.76 -23.44 -30.54
CA ALA A 267 -2.54 -24.48 -31.18
C ALA A 267 -3.29 -25.30 -30.12
N ALA A 268 -4.62 -25.26 -30.13
CA ALA A 268 -5.45 -25.87 -29.09
C ALA A 268 -5.32 -27.40 -29.09
N ASN A 269 -5.09 -28.00 -30.26
CA ASN A 269 -4.86 -29.43 -30.43
C ASN A 269 -3.59 -29.98 -29.75
N SER A 270 -2.72 -29.11 -29.23
CA SER A 270 -1.54 -29.49 -28.44
C SER A 270 -1.88 -29.81 -26.98
N PHE A 271 -3.15 -29.66 -26.59
CA PHE A 271 -3.63 -29.77 -25.22
C PHE A 271 -4.77 -30.78 -25.11
N ALA A 272 -4.86 -31.46 -23.97
CA ALA A 272 -5.89 -32.46 -23.71
C ALA A 272 -7.25 -31.81 -23.49
N SER A 273 -8.29 -32.37 -24.12
CA SER A 273 -9.63 -31.78 -24.14
C SER A 273 -10.37 -31.80 -22.80
N ASP A 274 -9.96 -32.66 -21.87
CA ASP A 274 -10.58 -32.86 -20.56
C ASP A 274 -9.83 -32.17 -19.41
N SER A 275 -8.86 -31.31 -19.75
CA SER A 275 -7.94 -30.70 -18.79
C SER A 275 -8.11 -29.18 -18.69
N THR A 276 -7.83 -28.62 -17.51
CA THR A 276 -7.71 -27.18 -17.30
C THR A 276 -6.25 -26.77 -17.36
N TYR A 277 -5.97 -25.69 -18.05
CA TYR A 277 -4.64 -25.12 -18.16
C TYR A 277 -4.62 -23.71 -17.60
N TYR A 278 -3.59 -23.40 -16.83
CA TYR A 278 -3.37 -22.12 -16.17
C TYR A 278 -2.30 -21.34 -16.92
N MET A 279 -2.46 -20.02 -16.98
CA MET A 279 -1.53 -19.08 -17.59
C MET A 279 -0.89 -18.21 -16.50
N ARG A 280 0.40 -17.95 -16.64
CA ARG A 280 1.13 -16.95 -15.88
C ARG A 280 1.84 -16.04 -16.86
N VAL A 281 1.49 -14.76 -16.81
CA VAL A 281 2.12 -13.71 -17.59
C VAL A 281 3.34 -13.20 -16.84
N PHE A 282 4.42 -13.00 -17.56
CA PHE A 282 5.65 -12.41 -17.06
C PHE A 282 5.90 -11.11 -17.83
N LEU A 283 6.14 -10.05 -17.08
CA LEU A 283 6.44 -8.71 -17.58
C LEU A 283 7.59 -8.17 -16.75
N LYS A 284 8.61 -7.62 -17.39
CA LYS A 284 9.75 -7.03 -16.72
C LYS A 284 9.79 -5.54 -17.00
N ASP A 285 9.45 -4.74 -16.02
CA ASP A 285 9.71 -3.31 -16.09
C ASP A 285 11.23 -3.05 -15.98
N PRO A 286 11.84 -2.25 -16.89
CA PRO A 286 13.27 -1.96 -16.89
C PRO A 286 13.77 -1.16 -15.66
N LEU A 287 12.88 -0.46 -14.95
CA LEU A 287 13.14 0.29 -13.72
C LEU A 287 13.01 -0.59 -12.47
N GLN A 288 12.54 -1.84 -12.58
CA GLN A 288 12.42 -2.76 -11.44
C GLN A 288 13.54 -3.79 -11.44
N ILE A 289 13.83 -4.40 -10.30
CA ILE A 289 14.84 -5.47 -10.19
C ILE A 289 14.29 -6.86 -10.49
N ASP A 290 13.03 -7.11 -10.16
CA ASP A 290 12.37 -8.40 -10.38
C ASP A 290 11.45 -8.41 -11.60
N THR A 291 11.14 -9.61 -12.09
CA THR A 291 10.12 -9.81 -13.12
C THR A 291 8.76 -9.98 -12.44
N THR A 292 7.79 -9.16 -12.85
CA THR A 292 6.40 -9.28 -12.38
C THR A 292 5.77 -10.56 -12.91
N GLN A 293 5.11 -11.29 -12.03
CA GLN A 293 4.37 -12.52 -12.36
C GLN A 293 2.88 -12.30 -12.12
N ILE A 294 2.04 -12.59 -13.11
CA ILE A 294 0.59 -12.37 -13.01
C ILE A 294 -0.16 -13.59 -13.52
N PRO A 295 -0.89 -14.33 -12.67
CA PRO A 295 -0.98 -14.19 -11.21
C PRO A 295 0.29 -14.68 -10.49
N GLN A 296 0.55 -14.16 -9.30
CA GLN A 296 1.63 -14.61 -8.40
C GLN A 296 1.24 -15.86 -7.62
N ASP A 297 2.21 -16.51 -6.96
CA ASP A 297 1.97 -17.70 -6.14
C ASP A 297 0.99 -17.44 -5.00
N GLY A 298 1.05 -16.25 -4.39
CA GLY A 298 0.14 -15.81 -3.32
C GLY A 298 -1.23 -15.33 -3.79
N SER A 299 -1.50 -15.25 -5.10
CA SER A 299 -2.78 -14.71 -5.60
C SER A 299 -3.97 -15.60 -5.21
N GLN A 300 -5.11 -14.96 -4.95
CA GLN A 300 -6.36 -15.65 -4.62
C GLN A 300 -6.81 -16.57 -5.76
N LEU A 301 -7.45 -17.69 -5.40
CA LEU A 301 -7.85 -18.74 -6.34
C LEU A 301 -8.72 -18.21 -7.50
N TYR A 302 -9.65 -17.29 -7.22
CA TYR A 302 -10.53 -16.76 -8.26
C TYR A 302 -9.76 -15.92 -9.31
N ILE A 303 -8.68 -15.23 -8.90
CA ILE A 303 -7.80 -14.51 -9.82
C ILE A 303 -7.08 -15.53 -10.70
N LYS A 304 -6.48 -16.58 -10.09
CA LYS A 304 -5.82 -17.65 -10.85
C LYS A 304 -6.75 -18.35 -11.84
N ARG A 305 -8.04 -18.44 -11.52
CA ARG A 305 -9.07 -19.01 -12.41
C ARG A 305 -9.30 -18.13 -13.65
N ASN A 306 -9.31 -16.80 -13.51
CA ASN A 306 -9.43 -15.89 -14.66
C ASN A 306 -8.28 -16.09 -15.65
N PHE A 307 -7.09 -16.45 -15.16
CA PHE A 307 -5.92 -16.83 -15.95
C PHE A 307 -5.90 -18.34 -16.23
N SER A 308 -7.03 -18.92 -16.62
CA SER A 308 -7.09 -20.32 -17.01
C SER A 308 -8.04 -20.53 -18.18
N TRP A 309 -7.93 -21.68 -18.83
CA TRP A 309 -8.82 -22.07 -19.91
C TRP A 309 -9.13 -23.57 -19.88
N VAL A 310 -10.25 -23.93 -20.51
CA VAL A 310 -10.72 -25.30 -20.66
C VAL A 310 -11.50 -25.44 -21.96
N PHE A 311 -11.58 -26.65 -22.49
CA PHE A 311 -12.52 -26.94 -23.57
C PHE A 311 -13.96 -27.10 -23.05
N VAL A 312 -14.93 -26.65 -23.84
CA VAL A 312 -16.37 -26.81 -23.57
C VAL A 312 -17.11 -27.31 -24.82
N ASN A 313 -18.18 -28.08 -24.60
CA ASN A 313 -19.13 -28.47 -25.64
C ASN A 313 -20.13 -27.35 -25.92
#